data_AF-A0A954KMC5-F1
#
_entry.id   AF-A0A954KMC5-F1
#
_cell.length_a   1.000
_cell.length_b   1.000
_cell.length_c   1.000
_cell.angle_alpha   90.00
_cell.angle_beta   90.00
_cell.angle_gamma   90.00
#
_symmetry.space_group_name_H-M   'P 1'
#
loop_
_entity.id
_entity.type
_entity.pdbx_description
1 polymer ?
#
loop_
_entity_poly.entity_id
_entity_poly.type
_entity_poly.pdbx_seq_one_letter_code
_entity_poly.pdbx_strand_id
1 'polypeptide(L)'
;MSDFEEKLQRAIQRGKQFRDADGESAGEQARTEEELRAIHSGLRNELAEHIEQCLRKLADHFPGFEFTTVLNEKGWGARISRDDLNLKAGNSRSDYSRLEILVRPFSDAHILEIATKGTIRNRESLNRTNFKFLNEADLETLRQMVDCVVLEFAEQFSAQR
;
A
#
# COMPACT_ATOMS: atom_id res chain seq x y z
N MET A 1 9.45 -31.15 9.71
CA MET A 1 8.14 -30.51 9.98
C MET A 1 7.99 -29.41 8.95
N SER A 2 6.82 -29.33 8.33
CA SER A 2 6.67 -28.79 6.98
C SER A 2 6.66 -27.26 7.00
N ASP A 3 7.44 -26.60 6.13
CA ASP A 3 7.46 -25.13 5.91
C ASP A 3 6.03 -24.54 5.73
N PHE A 4 5.09 -25.36 5.25
CA PHE A 4 3.67 -25.02 5.17
C PHE A 4 2.96 -24.91 6.54
N GLU A 5 3.23 -25.79 7.49
CA GLU A 5 2.62 -25.75 8.83
C GLU A 5 3.09 -24.53 9.62
N GLU A 6 4.37 -24.16 9.50
CA GLU A 6 4.91 -22.94 10.11
C GLU A 6 4.29 -21.68 9.49
N LYS A 7 4.14 -21.65 8.16
CA LYS A 7 3.45 -20.56 7.45
C LYS A 7 1.97 -20.46 7.84
N LEU A 8 1.29 -21.60 8.01
CA LEU A 8 -0.10 -21.68 8.41
C LEU A 8 -0.29 -21.22 9.87
N GLN A 9 0.56 -21.67 10.79
CA GLN A 9 0.52 -21.20 12.19
C GLN A 9 0.79 -19.70 12.27
N ARG A 10 1.77 -19.17 11.53
CA ARG A 10 2.00 -17.72 11.45
C ARG A 10 0.82 -16.96 10.85
N ALA A 11 0.08 -17.54 9.91
CA ALA A 11 -1.13 -16.92 9.35
C ALA A 11 -2.28 -16.91 10.36
N ILE A 12 -2.47 -18.01 11.09
CA ILE A 12 -3.47 -18.13 12.16
C ILE A 12 -3.16 -17.18 13.32
N GLN A 13 -1.88 -17.08 13.72
CA GLN A 13 -1.43 -16.18 14.77
C GLN A 13 -1.65 -14.71 14.39
N ARG A 14 -1.35 -14.34 13.14
CA ARG A 14 -1.68 -13.02 12.58
C ARG A 14 -3.18 -12.74 12.59
N GLY A 15 -4.01 -13.73 12.27
CA GLY A 15 -5.47 -13.60 12.32
C GLY A 15 -6.02 -13.47 13.74
N LYS A 16 -5.38 -14.08 14.74
CA LYS A 16 -5.71 -13.90 16.16
C LYS A 16 -5.27 -12.53 16.67
N GLN A 17 -4.03 -12.13 16.42
CA GLN A 17 -3.53 -10.78 16.72
C GLN A 17 -4.40 -9.68 16.08
N PHE A 18 -4.94 -9.91 14.89
CA PHE A 18 -5.90 -9.00 14.25
C PHE A 18 -7.20 -8.83 15.05
N ARG A 19 -7.72 -9.94 15.64
CA ARG A 19 -8.95 -9.92 16.45
C ARG A 19 -8.72 -9.42 17.87
N ASP A 20 -7.51 -9.64 18.39
CA ASP A 20 -7.12 -9.27 19.74
C ASP A 20 -6.58 -7.82 19.80
N ALA A 21 -6.03 -7.26 18.72
CA ALA A 21 -5.62 -5.85 18.65
C ALA A 21 -6.81 -4.86 18.67
N ASP A 22 -8.02 -5.30 18.30
CA ASP A 22 -9.26 -4.54 18.53
C ASP A 22 -9.70 -4.58 20.02
N GLY A 23 -9.09 -5.44 20.86
CA GLY A 23 -9.53 -5.69 22.24
C GLY A 23 -8.47 -5.55 23.34
N GLU A 24 -7.17 -5.68 23.06
CA GLU A 24 -6.11 -5.79 24.06
C GLU A 24 -4.85 -5.00 23.65
N SER A 25 -4.87 -3.70 23.94
CA SER A 25 -3.67 -2.85 24.03
C SER A 25 -2.87 -3.15 25.30
N ALA A 26 -2.49 -4.41 25.54
CA ALA A 26 -1.81 -4.76 26.77
C ALA A 26 -0.80 -5.90 26.61
N GLY A 27 0.47 -5.52 26.52
CA GLY A 27 1.55 -6.33 27.06
C GLY A 27 2.53 -6.84 26.01
N GLU A 28 3.49 -5.98 25.64
CA GLU A 28 4.91 -6.34 25.57
C GLU A 28 5.72 -5.08 25.29
N GLN A 29 6.37 -4.58 26.34
CA GLN A 29 7.13 -3.31 26.40
C GLN A 29 6.27 -2.08 26.08
N ALA A 30 5.77 -1.41 27.14
CA ALA A 30 5.12 -0.12 27.00
C ALA A 30 6.14 0.94 26.55
N ARG A 31 6.45 0.97 25.25
CA ARG A 31 6.97 2.16 24.59
C ARG A 31 5.95 3.26 24.84
N THR A 32 6.43 4.44 25.16
CA THR A 32 5.51 5.56 25.37
C THR A 32 4.77 5.84 24.08
N GLU A 33 3.54 6.36 24.18
CA GLU A 33 2.75 6.70 22.99
C GLU A 33 3.51 7.71 22.09
N GLU A 34 4.29 8.59 22.70
CA GLU A 34 5.17 9.54 22.02
C GLU A 34 6.27 8.84 21.20
N GLU A 35 6.89 7.78 21.75
CA GLU A 35 7.88 6.97 21.02
C GLU A 35 7.25 6.23 19.84
N LEU A 36 6.07 5.64 20.02
CA LEU A 36 5.34 4.95 18.94
C LEU A 36 4.95 5.92 17.83
N ARG A 37 4.51 7.13 18.18
CA ARG A 37 4.21 8.21 17.24
C ARG A 37 5.45 8.68 16.49
N ALA A 38 6.60 8.75 17.17
CA ALA A 38 7.88 9.09 16.54
C ALA A 38 8.33 8.01 15.56
N ILE A 39 8.26 6.73 15.94
CA ILE A 39 8.58 5.58 15.07
C ILE A 39 7.67 5.58 13.84
N HIS A 40 6.36 5.71 14.04
CA HIS A 40 5.41 5.76 12.94
C HIS A 40 5.73 6.91 11.99
N SER A 41 6.02 8.10 12.52
CA SER A 41 6.35 9.27 11.70
C SER A 41 7.61 9.06 10.88
N GLY A 42 8.65 8.45 11.47
CA GLY A 42 9.89 8.11 10.77
C GLY A 42 9.66 7.10 9.65
N LEU A 43 9.04 5.96 9.96
CA LEU A 43 8.72 4.92 8.97
C LEU A 43 7.83 5.44 7.85
N ARG A 44 6.81 6.23 8.19
CA ARG A 44 5.90 6.84 7.22
C ARG A 44 6.63 7.76 6.24
N ASN A 45 7.55 8.60 6.72
CA ASN A 45 8.28 9.52 5.86
C ASN A 45 9.15 8.75 4.84
N GLU A 46 9.93 7.78 5.33
CA GLU A 46 10.77 6.92 4.49
C GLU A 46 9.95 6.12 3.47
N LEU A 47 8.79 5.61 3.90
CA LEU A 47 7.93 4.80 3.06
C LEU A 47 7.17 5.65 2.02
N ALA A 48 6.72 6.85 2.40
CA ALA A 48 6.09 7.78 1.47
C ALA A 48 7.07 8.19 0.36
N GLU A 49 8.32 8.51 0.71
CA GLU A 49 9.35 8.81 -0.29
C GLU A 49 9.60 7.63 -1.22
N HIS A 50 9.71 6.40 -0.68
CA HIS A 50 9.87 5.20 -1.48
C HIS A 50 8.69 4.97 -2.44
N ILE A 51 7.45 5.15 -1.95
CA ILE A 51 6.23 5.07 -2.76
C ILE A 51 6.30 6.05 -3.93
N GLU A 52 6.67 7.31 -3.67
CA GLU A 52 6.82 8.32 -4.71
C GLU A 52 7.85 7.92 -5.76
N GLN A 53 9.02 7.44 -5.33
CA GLN A 53 10.09 7.01 -6.23
C GLN A 53 9.63 5.83 -7.12
N CYS A 54 8.96 4.82 -6.56
CA CYS A 54 8.48 3.66 -7.31
C CYS A 54 7.39 4.03 -8.32
N LEU A 55 6.44 4.88 -7.93
CA LEU A 55 5.37 5.34 -8.81
C LEU A 55 5.88 6.24 -9.94
N ARG A 56 6.87 7.10 -9.69
CA ARG A 56 7.55 7.89 -10.73
C ARG A 56 8.23 6.99 -11.75
N LYS A 57 9.03 6.03 -11.28
CA LYS A 57 9.68 5.04 -12.16
C LYS A 57 8.66 4.29 -13.01
N LEU A 58 7.53 3.89 -12.43
CA LEU A 58 6.48 3.24 -13.20
C LEU A 58 5.91 4.17 -14.27
N ALA A 59 5.59 5.42 -13.94
CA ALA A 59 5.11 6.40 -14.91
C ALA A 59 6.11 6.65 -16.05
N ASP A 60 7.43 6.63 -15.76
CA ASP A 60 8.48 6.77 -16.77
C ASP A 60 8.52 5.58 -17.76
N HIS A 61 8.16 4.37 -17.32
CA HIS A 61 8.12 3.18 -18.18
C HIS A 61 6.81 3.06 -19.00
N PHE A 62 5.73 3.66 -18.52
CA PHE A 62 4.42 3.61 -19.17
C PHE A 62 3.96 5.02 -19.57
N PRO A 63 4.12 5.40 -20.86
CA PRO A 63 3.73 6.73 -21.33
C PRO A 63 2.26 7.05 -21.03
N GLY A 64 1.98 8.31 -20.70
CA GLY A 64 0.62 8.81 -20.44
C GLY A 64 0.14 8.68 -18.99
N PHE A 65 0.93 8.09 -18.09
CA PHE A 65 0.67 8.21 -16.66
C PHE A 65 1.14 9.56 -16.13
N GLU A 66 0.23 10.27 -15.48
CA GLU A 66 0.50 11.47 -14.71
C GLU A 66 0.74 11.11 -13.25
N PHE A 67 1.87 11.58 -12.71
CA PHE A 67 2.22 11.39 -11.31
C PHE A 67 1.67 12.52 -10.44
N THR A 68 1.17 12.18 -9.26
CA THR A 68 0.70 13.13 -8.25
C THR A 68 1.07 12.66 -6.84
N THR A 69 1.75 13.51 -6.07
CA THR A 69 1.98 13.27 -4.64
C THR A 69 0.67 13.46 -3.87
N VAL A 70 0.38 12.57 -2.92
CA VAL A 70 -0.84 12.62 -2.11
C VAL A 70 -0.48 12.88 -0.66
N LEU A 71 -0.93 14.03 -0.16
CA LEU A 71 -0.75 14.50 1.23
C LEU A 71 -2.10 15.00 1.73
N ASN A 72 -2.87 14.14 2.37
CA ASN A 72 -4.21 14.51 2.87
C ASN A 72 -4.55 13.72 4.14
N GLU A 73 -5.75 13.92 4.66
CA GLU A 73 -6.26 13.24 5.85
C GLU A 73 -6.30 11.70 5.71
N LYS A 74 -6.36 11.18 4.48
CA LYS A 74 -6.36 9.75 4.21
C LYS A 74 -4.97 9.14 4.30
N GLY A 75 -3.90 9.92 4.18
CA GLY A 75 -2.54 9.44 4.28
C GLY A 75 -1.51 10.19 3.43
N TRP A 76 -0.31 9.61 3.38
CA TRP A 76 0.87 10.12 2.67
C TRP A 76 1.36 9.09 1.66
N GLY A 77 1.68 9.52 0.45
CA GLY A 77 2.22 8.65 -0.59
C GLY A 77 2.02 9.28 -1.96
N ALA A 78 1.64 8.47 -2.95
CA ALA A 78 1.43 8.98 -4.30
C ALA A 78 0.37 8.22 -5.07
N ARG A 79 -0.01 8.85 -6.18
CA ARG A 79 -0.94 8.35 -7.18
C ARG A 79 -0.33 8.53 -8.57
N ILE A 80 -0.57 7.56 -9.44
CA ILE A 80 -0.44 7.72 -10.88
C ILE A 80 -1.79 7.52 -11.54
N SER A 81 -2.06 8.25 -12.61
CA SER A 81 -3.31 8.17 -13.36
C SER A 81 -3.09 8.32 -14.84
N ARG A 82 -3.83 7.56 -15.64
CA ARG A 82 -3.84 7.65 -17.10
C ARG A 82 -5.25 7.53 -17.61
N ASP A 83 -5.63 8.46 -18.48
CA ASP A 83 -6.87 8.44 -19.23
C ASP A 83 -6.57 8.07 -20.68
N ASP A 84 -7.18 6.98 -21.16
CA ASP A 84 -7.10 6.53 -22.55
C ASP A 84 -8.43 6.84 -23.25
N LEU A 85 -8.39 7.72 -24.26
CA LEU A 85 -9.56 8.04 -25.08
C LEU A 85 -9.65 7.09 -26.27
N ASN A 86 -10.61 6.17 -26.23
CA ASN A 86 -10.94 5.34 -27.39
C ASN A 86 -12.00 6.03 -28.25
N LEU A 87 -11.56 6.76 -29.28
CA LEU A 87 -12.42 7.36 -30.30
C LEU A 87 -12.74 6.31 -31.37
N LYS A 88 -13.71 5.42 -31.11
CA LYS A 88 -14.36 4.64 -32.18
C LYS A 88 -15.62 5.39 -32.63
N ALA A 89 -15.80 5.48 -33.95
CA ALA A 89 -16.86 6.25 -34.61
C ALA A 89 -18.23 6.07 -33.90
N GLY A 90 -18.67 7.12 -33.18
CA GLY A 90 -19.98 7.20 -32.54
C GLY A 90 -20.08 6.71 -31.08
N ASN A 91 -19.03 6.12 -30.48
CA ASN A 91 -19.04 5.73 -29.06
C ASN A 91 -17.69 6.07 -28.41
N SER A 92 -17.64 7.20 -27.69
CA SER A 92 -16.47 7.58 -26.90
C SER A 92 -16.48 6.78 -25.62
N ARG A 93 -15.55 5.82 -25.49
CA ARG A 93 -15.31 5.14 -24.23
C ARG A 93 -13.99 5.67 -23.66
N SER A 94 -14.08 6.33 -22.51
CA SER A 94 -12.91 6.75 -21.74
C SER A 94 -12.50 5.60 -20.85
N ASP A 95 -11.31 5.06 -21.07
CA ASP A 95 -10.74 4.03 -20.20
C ASP A 95 -9.79 4.68 -19.20
N TYR A 96 -10.04 4.45 -17.92
CA TYR A 96 -9.24 5.03 -16.85
C TYR A 96 -8.38 3.98 -16.15
N SER A 97 -7.10 4.31 -15.92
CA SER A 97 -6.20 3.53 -15.09
C SER A 97 -5.59 4.40 -13.97
N ARG A 98 -5.56 3.87 -12.74
CA ARG A 98 -5.03 4.52 -11.53
C ARG A 98 -4.26 3.52 -10.69
N LEU A 99 -3.17 3.96 -10.09
CA LEU A 99 -2.62 3.31 -8.91
C LEU A 99 -2.40 4.38 -7.83
N GLU A 100 -2.91 4.14 -6.64
CA GLU A 100 -2.72 4.97 -5.45
C GLU A 100 -2.23 4.09 -4.30
N ILE A 101 -1.14 4.50 -3.67
CA ILE A 101 -0.57 3.84 -2.50
C ILE A 101 -0.36 4.91 -1.42
N LEU A 102 -0.95 4.69 -0.24
CA LEU A 102 -0.94 5.63 0.87
C LEU A 102 -0.53 4.93 2.16
N VAL A 103 0.30 5.59 2.95
CA VAL A 103 0.54 5.26 4.35
C VAL A 103 -0.50 6.02 5.20
N ARG A 104 -1.26 5.30 6.03
CA ARG A 104 -2.30 5.92 6.86
C ARG A 104 -1.73 6.75 8.02
N PRO A 105 -2.54 7.65 8.60
CA PRO A 105 -2.22 8.28 9.88
C PRO A 105 -2.05 7.28 11.00
N PHE A 106 -1.22 7.68 11.97
CA PHE A 106 -1.06 6.96 13.22
C PHE A 106 -2.42 6.83 13.92
N SER A 107 -2.71 5.62 14.40
CA SER A 107 -3.95 5.27 15.10
C SER A 107 -3.65 4.59 16.43
N ASP A 108 -4.64 4.51 17.30
CA ASP A 108 -4.54 3.90 18.63
C ASP A 108 -4.26 2.38 18.59
N ALA A 109 -4.39 1.76 17.41
CA ALA A 109 -4.01 0.38 17.17
C ALA A 109 -2.48 0.17 17.08
N HIS A 110 -1.68 1.25 17.09
CA HIS A 110 -0.21 1.20 17.03
C HIS A 110 0.32 0.41 15.84
N ILE A 111 -0.33 0.57 14.69
CA ILE A 111 0.04 -0.04 13.42
C ILE A 111 0.54 1.00 12.43
N LEU A 112 1.38 0.57 11.50
CA LEU A 112 1.60 1.25 10.23
C LEU A 112 0.79 0.53 9.17
N GLU A 113 -0.10 1.26 8.51
CA GLU A 113 -1.00 0.75 7.47
C GLU A 113 -0.64 1.34 6.11
N ILE A 114 -0.51 0.48 5.10
CA ILE A 114 -0.34 0.79 3.68
C ILE A 114 -1.64 0.42 2.96
N ALA A 115 -2.35 1.41 2.46
CA ALA A 115 -3.55 1.25 1.67
C ALA A 115 -3.22 1.38 0.18
N THR A 116 -3.63 0.37 -0.60
CA THR A 116 -3.42 0.31 -2.05
C THR A 116 -4.75 0.26 -2.78
N LYS A 117 -4.88 1.10 -3.81
CA LYS A 117 -6.01 1.10 -4.75
C LYS A 117 -5.50 1.17 -6.19
N GLY A 118 -5.82 0.16 -6.97
CA GLY A 118 -5.45 0.03 -8.38
C GLY A 118 -6.66 -0.22 -9.25
N THR A 119 -6.77 0.54 -10.32
CA THR A 119 -7.78 0.40 -11.37
C THR A 119 -7.06 0.34 -12.71
N ILE A 120 -7.43 -0.60 -13.57
CA ILE A 120 -6.90 -0.71 -14.93
C ILE A 120 -8.09 -0.77 -15.87
N ARG A 121 -8.15 0.15 -16.84
CA ARG A 121 -9.23 0.25 -17.85
C ARG A 121 -10.64 0.15 -17.23
N ASN A 122 -10.93 1.02 -16.27
CA ASN A 122 -12.18 1.09 -15.51
C ASN A 122 -12.51 -0.14 -14.63
N ARG A 123 -11.59 -1.10 -14.48
CA ARG A 123 -11.77 -2.28 -13.63
C ARG A 123 -10.86 -2.20 -12.42
N GLU A 124 -11.44 -2.29 -11.22
CA GLU A 124 -10.66 -2.40 -9.98
C GLU A 124 -9.86 -3.71 -10.03
N SER A 125 -8.53 -3.59 -9.99
CA SER A 125 -7.60 -4.72 -10.05
C SER A 125 -6.88 -4.95 -8.72
N LEU A 126 -6.69 -3.88 -7.94
CA LEU A 126 -6.07 -3.93 -6.62
C LEU A 126 -6.89 -3.13 -5.62
N ASN A 127 -7.23 -3.74 -4.50
CA ASN A 127 -7.84 -3.06 -3.37
C ASN A 127 -7.44 -3.84 -2.12
N ARG A 128 -6.33 -3.41 -1.49
CA ARG A 128 -5.71 -4.13 -0.38
C ARG A 128 -5.20 -3.15 0.65
N THR A 129 -5.34 -3.55 1.91
CA THR A 129 -4.76 -2.85 3.05
C THR A 129 -3.80 -3.81 3.73
N ASN A 130 -2.53 -3.42 3.80
CA ASN A 130 -1.48 -4.15 4.49
C ASN A 130 -1.09 -3.38 5.75
N PHE A 131 -0.93 -4.06 6.87
CA PHE A 131 -0.50 -3.41 8.11
C PHE A 131 0.57 -4.21 8.83
N LYS A 132 1.32 -3.51 9.68
CA LYS A 132 2.29 -4.07 10.62
C LYS A 132 2.21 -3.33 11.94
N PHE A 133 2.29 -4.05 13.04
CA PHE A 133 2.44 -3.43 14.36
C PHE A 133 3.78 -2.70 14.43
N LEU A 134 3.80 -1.52 15.05
CA LEU A 134 5.01 -0.67 15.10
C LEU A 134 6.18 -1.31 15.88
N ASN A 135 5.92 -2.32 16.70
CA ASN A 135 6.94 -3.11 17.38
C ASN A 135 7.65 -4.12 16.45
N GLU A 136 6.96 -4.60 15.42
CA GLU A 136 7.42 -5.59 14.43
C GLU A 136 7.70 -4.97 13.05
N ALA A 137 7.34 -3.70 12.87
CA ALA A 137 7.47 -2.98 11.60
C ALA A 137 8.95 -2.72 11.30
N ASP A 138 9.45 -3.42 10.30
CA ASP A 138 10.77 -3.19 9.71
C ASP A 138 10.62 -2.47 8.36
N LEU A 139 11.50 -1.49 8.11
CA LEU A 139 11.43 -0.63 6.93
C LEU A 139 11.64 -1.42 5.63
N GLU A 140 12.57 -2.38 5.60
CA GLU A 140 12.82 -3.19 4.40
C GLU A 140 11.59 -4.03 4.06
N THR A 141 10.96 -4.63 5.06
CA THR A 141 9.73 -5.41 4.88
C THR A 141 8.59 -4.55 4.31
N LEU A 142 8.44 -3.31 4.80
CA LEU A 142 7.42 -2.38 4.29
C LEU A 142 7.72 -1.93 2.85
N ARG A 143 8.99 -1.65 2.52
CA ARG A 143 9.41 -1.33 1.15
C ARG A 143 9.13 -2.48 0.19
N GLN A 144 9.43 -3.72 0.59
CA GLN A 144 9.11 -4.90 -0.21
C GLN A 144 7.61 -5.04 -0.48
N MET A 145 6.74 -4.69 0.49
CA MET A 145 5.29 -4.69 0.24
C MET A 145 4.89 -3.69 -0.85
N VAL A 146 5.45 -2.49 -0.82
CA VAL A 146 5.22 -1.46 -1.86
C VAL A 146 5.75 -1.94 -3.21
N ASP A 147 6.96 -2.49 -3.25
CA ASP A 147 7.57 -2.97 -4.49
C ASP A 147 6.74 -4.09 -5.13
N CYS A 148 6.28 -5.06 -4.34
CA CYS A 148 5.41 -6.13 -4.82
C CYS A 148 4.12 -5.59 -5.44
N VAL A 149 3.48 -4.59 -4.80
CA VAL A 149 2.26 -3.96 -5.31
C VAL A 149 2.51 -3.25 -6.65
N VAL A 150 3.61 -2.49 -6.72
CA VAL A 150 3.97 -1.73 -7.93
C VAL A 150 4.28 -2.68 -9.09
N LEU A 151 5.01 -3.76 -8.84
CA LEU A 151 5.29 -4.80 -9.83
C LEU A 151 4.01 -5.53 -10.28
N GLU A 152 3.15 -5.94 -9.33
CA GLU A 152 1.86 -6.59 -9.64
C GLU A 152 1.00 -5.69 -10.53
N PHE A 153 0.93 -4.39 -10.25
CA PHE A 153 0.20 -3.45 -11.10
C PHE A 153 0.81 -3.34 -12.50
N ALA A 154 2.14 -3.24 -12.60
CA ALA A 154 2.84 -3.14 -13.88
C ALA A 154 2.64 -4.40 -14.75
N GLU A 155 2.67 -5.59 -14.14
CA GLU A 155 2.37 -6.86 -14.80
C GLU A 155 0.93 -6.91 -15.30
N GLN A 156 -0.04 -6.60 -14.43
CA GLN A 156 -1.46 -6.59 -14.78
C GLN A 156 -1.77 -5.59 -15.90
N PHE A 157 -1.17 -4.39 -15.83
CA PHE A 157 -1.36 -3.36 -16.85
C PHE A 157 -0.77 -3.78 -18.20
N SER A 158 0.41 -4.41 -18.18
CA SER A 158 1.06 -4.91 -19.39
C SER A 158 0.32 -6.08 -20.02
N ALA A 159 -0.22 -6.99 -19.20
CA ALA A 159 -0.98 -8.15 -19.66
C ALA A 159 -2.33 -7.77 -20.31
N GLN A 160 -2.90 -6.64 -19.91
CA GLN A 160 -4.12 -6.12 -20.54
C GLN A 160 -3.84 -5.29 -21.78
N ARG A 161 -2.57 -4.95 -22.09
CA ARG A 161 -2.23 -4.03 -23.17
C ARG A 161 -2.74 -4.50 -24.53
#